data_AF-A0A4R7RUJ9-F1
#
_entry.id   AF-A0A4R7RUJ9-F1
#
_cell.length_a   1.000
_cell.length_b   1.000
_cell.length_c   1.000
_cell.angle_alpha   90.00
_cell.angle_beta   90.00
_cell.angle_gamma   90.00
#
_symmetry.space_group_name_H-M   'P 1'
#
loop_
_entity.id
_entity.type
_entity.pdbx_description
1 polymer ?
#
loop_
_entity_poly.entity_id
_entity_poly.type
_entity_poly.pdbx_seq_one_letter_code
_entity_poly.pdbx_strand_id
1 'polypeptide(L)'
;MTGQSMTTLSAQFSEVSSKQEFGYALRDYLDRFREAPSPDLLADEPALLESKLQDEGVADAYLAAAASWMSHQYGFAAPLWAQESKRVLDHPFFAAKTHGLRMILLQESPPEFRVRNLFVSANALHRA
;
A
#
# COMPACT_ATOMS: atom_id res chain seq x y z
N MET A 1 -19.86 18.68 -17.75
CA MET A 1 -18.61 18.51 -16.98
C MET A 1 -18.86 17.37 -16.01
N THR A 2 -18.61 16.13 -16.44
CA THR A 2 -18.76 14.95 -15.60
C THR A 2 -17.75 15.05 -14.47
N GLY A 3 -18.23 15.31 -13.25
CA GLY A 3 -17.43 15.25 -12.05
C GLY A 3 -16.90 13.83 -11.93
N GLN A 4 -15.62 13.63 -12.20
CA GLN A 4 -14.94 12.39 -11.87
C GLN A 4 -14.98 12.32 -10.34
N SER A 5 -15.86 11.49 -9.80
CA SER A 5 -15.96 11.29 -8.36
C SER A 5 -14.55 10.98 -7.83
N MET A 6 -14.06 11.75 -6.87
CA MET A 6 -12.77 11.50 -6.22
C MET A 6 -12.84 10.15 -5.50
N THR A 7 -12.40 9.07 -6.17
CA THR A 7 -12.38 7.73 -5.58
C THR A 7 -11.25 7.66 -4.54
N THR A 8 -11.63 7.58 -3.26
CA THR A 8 -10.72 7.40 -2.14
C THR A 8 -10.03 6.04 -2.18
N LEU A 9 -8.96 5.87 -1.39
CA LEU A 9 -8.26 4.59 -1.28
C LEU A 9 -9.23 3.50 -0.81
N SER A 10 -10.06 3.79 0.20
CA SER A 10 -11.06 2.85 0.70
C SER A 10 -12.03 2.40 -0.40
N ALA A 11 -12.57 3.34 -1.18
CA ALA A 11 -13.52 3.06 -2.25
C ALA A 11 -12.90 2.23 -3.41
N GLN A 12 -11.65 2.49 -3.78
CA GLN A 12 -10.97 1.71 -4.83
C GLN A 12 -10.81 0.23 -4.44
N PHE A 13 -10.52 -0.03 -3.16
CA PHE A 13 -10.19 -1.37 -2.68
C PHE A 13 -11.40 -2.16 -2.16
N SER A 14 -12.62 -1.60 -2.15
CA SER A 14 -13.83 -2.33 -1.75
C SER A 14 -14.16 -3.50 -2.67
N GLU A 15 -13.92 -3.33 -3.96
CA GLU A 15 -14.24 -4.27 -5.04
C GLU A 15 -13.12 -5.29 -5.31
N VAL A 16 -11.94 -5.13 -4.69
CA VAL A 16 -10.80 -6.03 -4.93
C VAL A 16 -11.09 -7.40 -4.34
N SER A 17 -10.99 -8.43 -5.19
CA SER A 17 -11.30 -9.81 -4.84
C SER A 17 -10.14 -10.79 -5.04
N SER A 18 -9.06 -10.37 -5.72
CA SER A 18 -7.88 -11.20 -5.96
C SER A 18 -6.56 -10.44 -5.81
N LYS A 19 -5.46 -11.19 -5.59
CA LYS A 19 -4.10 -10.63 -5.50
C LYS A 19 -3.66 -9.93 -6.79
N GLN A 20 -4.12 -10.40 -7.94
CA GLN A 20 -3.80 -9.79 -9.22
C GLN A 20 -4.54 -8.46 -9.41
N GLU A 21 -5.83 -8.42 -9.07
CA GLU A 21 -6.63 -7.18 -9.04
C GLU A 21 -6.04 -6.17 -8.06
N PHE A 22 -5.62 -6.61 -6.87
CA PHE A 22 -4.96 -5.75 -5.89
C PHE A 22 -3.78 -5.00 -6.50
N GLY A 23 -2.89 -5.71 -7.19
CA GLY A 23 -1.72 -5.12 -7.82
C GLY A 23 -2.06 -4.13 -8.93
N TYR A 24 -3.15 -4.33 -9.67
CA TYR A 24 -3.62 -3.38 -10.69
C TYR A 24 -4.32 -2.16 -10.06
N ALA A 25 -5.21 -2.40 -9.10
CA ALA A 25 -5.94 -1.37 -8.38
C ALA A 25 -4.99 -0.39 -7.66
N LEU A 26 -3.90 -0.91 -7.08
CA LEU A 26 -2.87 -0.09 -6.44
C LEU A 26 -2.13 0.79 -7.45
N ARG A 27 -1.73 0.23 -8.60
CA ARG A 27 -1.04 0.99 -9.65
C ARG A 27 -1.92 2.09 -10.22
N ASP A 28 -3.17 1.77 -10.53
CA ASP A 28 -4.16 2.74 -11.00
C ASP A 28 -4.40 3.86 -9.98
N TYR A 29 -4.55 3.50 -8.69
CA TYR A 29 -4.72 4.47 -7.62
C TYR A 29 -3.51 5.40 -7.49
N LEU A 30 -2.29 4.85 -7.52
CA LEU A 30 -1.06 5.64 -7.43
C LEU A 30 -0.92 6.63 -8.59
N ASP A 31 -1.27 6.20 -9.81
CA ASP A 31 -1.22 7.07 -10.99
C ASP A 31 -2.22 8.23 -10.84
N ARG A 32 -3.46 7.96 -10.44
CA ARG A 32 -4.45 9.03 -10.16
C ARG A 32 -4.04 9.93 -9.00
N PHE A 33 -3.51 9.37 -7.91
CA PHE A 33 -3.09 10.16 -6.75
C PHE A 33 -1.97 11.14 -7.13
N ARG A 34 -1.06 10.76 -8.03
CA ARG A 34 0.01 11.63 -8.51
C ARG A 34 -0.48 12.82 -9.32
N GLU A 35 -1.60 12.66 -10.04
CA GLU A 35 -2.19 13.74 -10.84
C GLU A 35 -2.83 14.82 -9.97
N ALA A 36 -3.45 14.44 -8.86
CA ALA A 36 -4.12 15.35 -7.94
C ALA A 36 -3.98 14.89 -6.47
N PRO A 37 -2.80 15.05 -5.86
CA PRO A 37 -2.53 14.57 -4.51
C PRO A 37 -3.37 15.34 -3.48
N SER A 38 -4.09 14.62 -2.63
CA SER A 38 -4.86 15.20 -1.53
C SER A 38 -4.91 14.24 -0.34
N PRO A 39 -4.80 14.74 0.91
CA PRO A 39 -4.95 13.91 2.11
C PRO A 39 -6.35 13.27 2.21
N ASP A 40 -7.39 13.91 1.66
CA ASP A 40 -8.77 13.39 1.68
C ASP A 40 -8.89 12.07 0.92
N LEU A 41 -8.04 11.84 -0.08
CA LEU A 41 -8.02 10.59 -0.84
C LEU A 41 -7.53 9.40 0.01
N LEU A 42 -6.84 9.66 1.13
CA LEU A 42 -6.29 8.66 2.05
C LEU A 42 -7.03 8.63 3.40
N ALA A 43 -8.00 9.52 3.62
CA ALA A 43 -8.62 9.72 4.93
C ALA A 43 -9.43 8.50 5.37
N ASP A 44 -10.23 7.94 4.47
CA ASP A 44 -11.08 6.79 4.76
C ASP A 44 -10.25 5.51 4.91
N GLU A 45 -10.52 4.78 5.99
CA GLU A 45 -9.92 3.48 6.22
C GLU A 45 -10.48 2.44 5.21
N PRO A 46 -9.62 1.71 4.47
CA PRO A 46 -10.05 0.58 3.66
C PRO A 46 -10.55 -0.59 4.52
N ALA A 47 -11.52 -1.36 4.05
CA ALA A 47 -11.85 -2.63 4.70
C ALA A 47 -10.64 -3.59 4.70
N LEU A 48 -10.54 -4.46 5.71
CA LEU A 48 -9.50 -5.48 5.74
C LEU A 48 -9.69 -6.48 4.59
N LEU A 49 -8.61 -6.78 3.87
CA LEU A 49 -8.61 -7.64 2.69
C LEU A 49 -8.10 -9.05 2.98
N GLU A 50 -7.42 -9.27 4.11
CA GLU A 50 -6.83 -10.56 4.49
C GLU A 50 -7.78 -11.74 4.28
N SER A 51 -9.01 -11.65 4.78
CA SER A 51 -10.00 -12.72 4.65
C SER A 51 -10.45 -12.97 3.21
N LYS A 52 -10.51 -11.91 2.38
CA LYS A 52 -10.89 -12.02 0.96
C LYS A 52 -9.73 -12.58 0.12
N LEU A 53 -8.50 -12.14 0.39
CA LEU A 53 -7.33 -12.43 -0.43
C LEU A 53 -6.54 -13.66 0.03
N GLN A 54 -6.78 -14.14 1.26
CA GLN A 54 -6.09 -15.27 1.87
C GLN A 54 -4.57 -15.10 1.75
N ASP A 55 -4.08 -13.97 2.26
CA ASP A 55 -2.72 -13.49 2.04
C ASP A 55 -1.99 -13.11 3.34
N GLU A 56 -2.53 -13.55 4.48
CA GLU A 56 -1.93 -13.33 5.81
C GLU A 56 -1.70 -11.84 6.11
N GLY A 57 -2.57 -10.96 5.58
CA GLY A 57 -2.56 -9.53 5.83
C GLY A 57 -1.56 -8.74 4.98
N VAL A 58 -0.89 -9.38 4.01
CA VAL A 58 0.12 -8.72 3.15
C VAL A 58 -0.47 -7.52 2.42
N ALA A 59 -1.63 -7.65 1.78
CA ALA A 59 -2.32 -6.55 1.11
C ALA A 59 -2.67 -5.41 2.07
N ASP A 60 -3.14 -5.75 3.27
CA ASP A 60 -3.52 -4.77 4.28
C ASP A 60 -2.32 -3.95 4.77
N ALA A 61 -1.19 -4.62 5.04
CA ALA A 61 0.05 -3.96 5.36
C ALA A 61 0.57 -3.10 4.20
N TYR A 62 0.38 -3.57 2.95
CA TYR A 62 0.83 -2.85 1.75
C TYR A 62 0.03 -1.56 1.56
N LEU A 63 -1.28 -1.57 1.81
CA LEU A 63 -2.12 -0.37 1.75
C LEU A 63 -1.70 0.69 2.77
N ALA A 64 -1.42 0.27 4.00
CA ALA A 64 -0.94 1.17 5.04
C ALA A 64 0.46 1.73 4.73
N ALA A 65 1.35 0.90 4.18
CA ALA A 65 2.67 1.33 3.73
C ALA A 65 2.56 2.34 2.57
N ALA A 66 1.70 2.06 1.58
CA ALA A 66 1.47 2.94 0.45
C ALA A 66 0.85 4.28 0.85
N ALA A 67 -0.15 4.28 1.74
CA ALA A 67 -0.74 5.51 2.28
C ALA A 67 0.30 6.34 3.06
N SER A 68 1.10 5.69 3.90
CA SER A 68 2.18 6.37 4.65
C SER A 68 3.23 6.95 3.71
N TRP A 69 3.63 6.19 2.68
CA TRP A 69 4.60 6.64 1.69
C TRP A 69 4.06 7.82 0.89
N MET A 70 2.82 7.76 0.39
CA MET A 70 2.18 8.88 -0.31
C MET A 70 2.10 10.12 0.58
N SER A 71 1.66 9.98 1.84
CA SER A 71 1.64 11.10 2.78
C SER A 71 3.03 11.72 2.96
N HIS A 72 4.06 10.89 3.14
CA HIS A 72 5.44 11.36 3.29
C HIS A 72 5.96 12.08 2.04
N GLN A 73 5.74 11.52 0.84
CA GLN A 73 6.19 12.14 -0.42
C GLN A 73 5.59 13.52 -0.67
N TYR A 74 4.34 13.75 -0.26
CA TYR A 74 3.63 15.02 -0.49
C TYR A 74 3.53 15.91 0.76
N GLY A 75 4.20 15.56 1.86
CA GLY A 75 4.23 16.36 3.08
C GLY A 75 2.92 16.36 3.89
N PHE A 76 2.07 15.36 3.71
CA PHE A 76 0.84 15.18 4.48
C PHE A 76 1.10 14.41 5.78
N ALA A 77 0.19 14.56 6.74
CA ALA A 77 0.13 13.63 7.87
C ALA A 77 -0.24 12.22 7.38
N ALA A 78 0.40 11.19 7.92
CA ALA A 78 0.00 9.81 7.67
C ALA A 78 -1.37 9.54 8.33
N PRO A 79 -2.30 8.85 7.64
CA PRO A 79 -3.59 8.50 8.24
C PRO A 79 -3.41 7.65 9.51
N LEU A 80 -4.26 7.86 10.52
CA LEU A 80 -4.19 7.10 11.77
C LEU A 80 -4.42 5.60 11.54
N TRP A 81 -5.36 5.26 10.66
CA TRP A 81 -5.65 3.86 10.32
C TRP A 81 -4.43 3.13 9.74
N ALA A 82 -3.52 3.85 9.06
CA ALA A 82 -2.32 3.25 8.49
C ALA A 82 -1.33 2.84 9.58
N GLN A 83 -1.42 3.40 10.79
CA GLN A 83 -0.53 3.11 11.91
C GLN A 83 -1.06 1.98 12.82
N GLU A 84 -2.25 1.45 12.55
CA GLU A 84 -2.87 0.41 13.38
C GLU A 84 -2.10 -0.91 13.29
N SER A 85 -2.04 -1.65 14.40
CA SER A 85 -1.33 -2.93 14.48
C SER A 85 -1.87 -3.99 13.52
N LYS A 86 -3.17 -3.94 13.17
CA LYS A 86 -3.79 -4.83 12.18
C LYS A 86 -3.26 -4.63 10.74
N ARG A 87 -2.42 -3.61 10.53
CA ARG A 87 -1.75 -3.28 9.26
C ARG A 87 -0.22 -3.52 9.33
N VAL A 88 0.23 -4.23 10.35
CA VAL A 88 1.63 -4.62 10.57
C VAL A 88 1.68 -6.14 10.55
N LEU A 89 2.57 -6.73 9.75
CA LEU A 89 2.69 -8.18 9.70
C LEU A 89 3.43 -8.72 10.93
N ASP A 90 2.96 -9.83 11.48
CA ASP A 90 3.64 -10.56 12.56
C ASP A 90 4.94 -11.21 12.08
N HIS A 91 5.01 -11.53 10.79
CA HIS A 91 6.15 -12.19 10.16
C HIS A 91 6.66 -11.40 8.95
N PRO A 92 7.99 -11.33 8.75
CA PRO A 92 8.60 -10.72 7.56
C PRO A 92 8.06 -11.29 6.25
N PHE A 93 7.47 -10.43 5.42
CA PHE A 93 7.14 -10.73 4.03
C PHE A 93 8.24 -10.22 3.11
N PHE A 94 8.72 -11.09 2.20
CA PHE A 94 9.70 -10.72 1.18
C PHE A 94 9.10 -10.90 -0.21
N ALA A 95 9.13 -9.83 -1.01
CA ALA A 95 8.75 -9.91 -2.42
C ALA A 95 9.71 -10.79 -3.26
N ALA A 96 10.90 -11.11 -2.73
CA ALA A 96 11.89 -11.96 -3.38
C ALA A 96 11.92 -13.39 -2.83
N LYS A 97 12.14 -14.35 -3.75
CA LYS A 97 12.20 -15.79 -3.43
C LYS A 97 13.59 -16.26 -2.97
N THR A 98 14.67 -15.66 -3.46
CA THR A 98 16.04 -16.12 -3.15
C THR A 98 16.60 -15.40 -1.92
N HIS A 99 17.42 -16.12 -1.14
CA HIS A 99 18.02 -15.56 0.07
C HIS A 99 18.87 -14.30 -0.21
N GLY A 100 19.69 -14.32 -1.28
CA GLY A 100 20.50 -13.16 -1.68
C GLY A 100 19.67 -11.93 -1.98
N LEU A 101 18.56 -12.08 -2.73
CA LEU A 101 17.66 -10.96 -3.00
C LEU A 101 16.95 -10.46 -1.73
N ARG A 102 16.58 -11.36 -0.80
CA ARG A 102 16.00 -10.94 0.48
C ARG A 102 16.95 -10.03 1.28
N MET A 103 18.25 -10.30 1.24
CA MET A 103 19.25 -9.44 1.91
C MET A 103 19.28 -8.03 1.29
N ILE A 104 19.13 -7.94 -0.04
CA ILE A 104 19.01 -6.64 -0.73
C ILE A 104 17.74 -5.93 -0.26
N LEU A 105 16.60 -6.62 -0.21
CA LEU A 105 15.33 -6.02 0.22
C LEU A 105 15.38 -5.52 1.67
N LEU A 106 16.09 -6.20 2.58
CA LEU A 106 16.28 -5.71 3.95
C LEU A 106 16.94 -4.31 3.99
N GLN A 107 17.87 -4.05 3.08
CA GLN A 107 18.60 -2.79 3.01
C GLN A 107 17.81 -1.70 2.29
N GLU A 108 17.16 -2.05 1.18
CA GLU A 108 16.56 -1.09 0.25
C GLU A 108 15.09 -0.76 0.50
N SER A 109 14.36 -1.61 1.23
CA SER A 109 12.91 -1.40 1.45
C SER A 109 12.65 -0.03 2.06
N PRO A 110 11.70 0.77 1.52
CA PRO A 110 11.39 2.07 2.08
C PRO A 110 10.96 1.96 3.56
N PRO A 111 11.23 2.97 4.40
CA PRO A 111 10.91 2.93 5.83
C PRO A 111 9.44 2.60 6.11
N GLU A 112 8.52 3.13 5.30
CA GLU A 112 7.08 2.94 5.44
C GLU A 112 6.64 1.48 5.23
N PHE A 113 7.41 0.71 4.47
CA PHE A 113 7.22 -0.73 4.29
C PHE A 113 7.93 -1.52 5.39
N ARG A 114 9.17 -1.14 5.70
CA ARG A 114 10.02 -1.85 6.66
C ARG A 114 9.42 -1.92 8.06
N VAL A 115 8.83 -0.81 8.54
CA VAL A 115 8.17 -0.76 9.85
C VAL A 115 6.93 -1.68 9.94
N ARG A 116 6.46 -2.21 8.81
CA ARG A 116 5.33 -3.15 8.69
C ARG A 116 5.75 -4.57 8.34
N ASN A 117 7.04 -4.89 8.49
CA ASN A 117 7.61 -6.19 8.10
C ASN A 117 7.42 -6.53 6.59
N LEU A 118 7.24 -5.49 5.75
CA LEU A 118 7.19 -5.62 4.30
C LEU A 118 8.56 -5.30 3.70
N PHE A 119 9.16 -6.28 3.05
CA PHE A 119 10.44 -6.13 2.38
C PHE A 119 10.25 -6.22 0.86
N VAL A 120 10.38 -5.06 0.22
CA VAL A 120 10.09 -4.79 -1.21
C VAL A 120 11.23 -3.97 -1.82
N SER A 121 11.31 -3.87 -3.14
CA SER A 121 12.34 -3.04 -3.79
C SER A 121 12.14 -1.55 -3.48
N ALA A 122 13.21 -0.75 -3.54
CA ALA A 122 13.12 0.70 -3.32
C ALA A 122 12.13 1.41 -4.26
N ASN A 123 11.88 0.82 -5.43
CA ASN A 123 10.96 1.31 -6.46
C ASN A 123 9.59 0.60 -6.44
N ALA A 124 9.20 -0.06 -5.34
CA ALA A 124 7.99 -0.88 -5.25
C ALA A 124 6.68 -0.14 -5.56
N LEU A 125 6.67 1.19 -5.45
CA LEU A 125 5.53 2.04 -5.82
C LEU A 125 5.80 2.84 -7.10
N HIS A 126 6.99 2.75 -7.68
CA HIS A 126 7.30 3.37 -8.97
C HIS A 126 6.85 2.46 -10.11
N ARG A 127 6.59 3.07 -11.26
CA ARG A 127 6.32 2.35 -12.50
C ARG A 127 7.61 1.65 -12.96
N ALA A 128 7.48 0.43 -13.44
CA ALA A 128 8.54 -0.28 -14.18
C ALA A 128 8.58 0.19 -15.64
#